data_AF-E6QM50-F1
#
_entry.id   AF-E6QM50-F1
#
_cell.length_a   1.000
_cell.length_b   1.000
_cell.length_c   1.000
_cell.angle_alpha   90.00
_cell.angle_beta   90.00
_cell.angle_gamma   90.00
#
_symmetry.space_group_name_H-M   'P 1'
#
loop_
_entity.id
_entity.type
_entity.pdbx_description
1 polymer ?
#
loop_
_entity_poly.entity_id
_entity_poly.type
_entity_poly.pdbx_seq_one_letter_code
_entity_poly.pdbx_strand_id
1 'polypeptide(L)'
;MKFSKFGKTALAAALGTAMTFSLSSCIYSFTVGYLYVTGTQTATPAGSGIISAYGIDNDTGKLIELHGFPMGSGGANPGRTVLVDGSRFVYVLNQGTPANGSMPCNASNPCANSNITEFVVGGNGILTPQETFFTQGNNPFRLVADSSGNYLLALDHDAPSKQFCNAVATGATSCGDITVFKIDTTTGRLTLVDNAQLTASTGSQVTYFPVPANPVDFAITPGYVMTVSGATGVSGGQVAYPYTYNSSTGQLVVSQNVPQVLNSGSGATMEAATAIIYSGSKVYVLDNEPLTATANGVTITSPSQIVPFTIGTNGALQSLTGGAVQDDPTETSPIYLITDSKNRFVYVANQFGASQATGSGITGYTIDPASALLTETPGSPWGTGANPQCLVEDSSNQYIYTANANDSTITGRVLDPNSGSLNPMNGSTGVFAVAGPPAWCWIDGRTN
;
A
#
# COMPACT_ATOMS: atom_id res chain seq x y z
N MET A 1 -21.72 46.43 54.36
CA MET A 1 -20.27 46.76 54.45
C MET A 1 -19.79 47.17 53.07
N LYS A 2 -19.30 48.41 52.90
CA LYS A 2 -18.79 48.94 51.62
C LYS A 2 -17.33 48.50 51.47
N PHE A 3 -17.04 47.58 50.55
CA PHE A 3 -15.67 47.20 50.23
C PHE A 3 -14.90 48.38 49.64
N SER A 4 -13.68 48.62 50.15
CA SER A 4 -12.76 49.65 49.65
C SER A 4 -12.36 49.37 48.20
N LYS A 5 -11.93 50.40 47.46
CA LYS A 5 -11.56 50.30 46.03
C LYS A 5 -10.53 49.17 45.75
N PHE A 6 -9.71 48.81 46.73
CA PHE A 6 -8.73 47.72 46.66
C PHE A 6 -9.35 46.31 46.68
N GLY A 7 -10.48 46.11 47.37
CA GLY A 7 -11.17 44.82 47.40
C GLY A 7 -11.85 44.46 46.08
N LYS A 8 -12.27 45.47 45.31
CA LYS A 8 -12.88 45.29 43.99
C LYS A 8 -11.86 44.89 42.92
N THR A 9 -10.64 45.44 42.98
CA THR A 9 -9.54 45.07 42.08
C THR A 9 -8.95 43.71 42.41
N ALA A 10 -8.86 43.34 43.69
CA ALA A 10 -8.42 41.99 44.09
C ALA A 10 -9.42 40.90 43.68
N LEU A 11 -10.74 41.16 43.79
CA LEU A 11 -11.78 40.23 43.35
C LEU A 11 -11.82 40.11 41.80
N ALA A 12 -11.61 41.22 41.08
CA ALA A 12 -11.53 41.20 39.61
C ALA A 12 -10.25 40.50 39.10
N ALA A 13 -9.12 40.66 39.81
CA ALA A 13 -7.88 39.94 39.49
C ALA A 13 -8.01 38.45 39.79
N ALA A 14 -8.66 38.06 40.90
CA ALA A 14 -8.90 36.66 41.25
C ALA A 14 -9.87 35.97 40.27
N LEU A 15 -10.92 36.68 39.81
CA LEU A 15 -11.81 36.20 38.75
C LEU A 15 -11.11 36.10 37.39
N GLY A 16 -10.21 37.04 37.07
CA GLY A 16 -9.38 37.00 35.87
C GLY A 16 -8.39 35.83 35.86
N THR A 17 -7.68 35.60 36.97
CA THR A 17 -6.75 34.46 37.09
C THR A 17 -7.47 33.12 37.19
N ALA A 18 -8.66 33.06 37.81
CA ALA A 18 -9.48 31.85 37.82
C ALA A 18 -10.03 31.51 36.42
N MET A 19 -10.40 32.53 35.61
CA MET A 19 -10.83 32.33 34.23
C MET A 19 -9.69 31.91 33.29
N THR A 20 -8.45 32.34 33.56
CA THR A 20 -7.28 31.86 32.79
C THR A 20 -6.84 30.44 33.17
N PHE A 21 -7.15 29.97 34.38
CA PHE A 21 -6.91 28.58 34.80
C PHE A 21 -8.09 27.63 34.53
N SER A 22 -9.29 28.14 34.20
CA SER A 22 -10.43 27.32 33.77
C SER A 22 -10.50 27.09 32.25
N LEU A 23 -9.49 27.56 31.50
CA LEU A 23 -9.13 27.01 30.19
C LEU A 23 -7.98 25.99 30.36
N SER A 24 -8.00 25.19 31.43
CA SER A 24 -7.38 23.88 31.35
C SER A 24 -8.07 23.19 30.17
N SER A 25 -7.35 23.17 29.05
CA SER A 25 -7.73 22.45 27.85
C SER A 25 -8.33 21.12 28.28
N CYS A 26 -9.54 20.83 27.81
CA CYS A 26 -9.90 19.44 27.59
C CYS A 26 -8.82 18.92 26.64
N ILE A 27 -7.73 18.37 27.19
CA ILE A 27 -6.77 17.61 26.41
C ILE A 27 -7.57 16.37 26.04
N TYR A 28 -8.14 16.39 24.85
CA TYR A 28 -8.89 15.27 24.31
C TYR A 28 -7.83 14.23 23.90
N SER A 29 -7.29 13.50 24.88
CA SER A 29 -6.57 12.25 24.62
C SER A 29 -7.62 11.20 24.28
N PHE A 30 -7.86 11.04 22.99
CA PHE A 30 -8.73 10.00 22.42
C PHE A 30 -8.02 9.33 21.24
N THR A 31 -8.60 8.22 20.81
CA THR A 31 -8.14 7.46 19.64
C THR A 31 -8.62 8.13 18.35
N VAL A 32 -7.69 8.66 17.56
CA VAL A 32 -8.00 9.35 16.29
C VAL A 32 -8.32 8.38 15.15
N GLY A 33 -7.73 7.19 15.21
CA GLY A 33 -7.96 6.10 14.28
C GLY A 33 -7.31 4.82 14.79
N TYR A 34 -7.43 3.76 14.02
CA TYR A 34 -6.89 2.45 14.32
C TYR A 34 -5.84 2.06 13.26
N LEU A 35 -4.68 1.63 13.73
CA LEU A 35 -3.65 1.00 12.89
C LEU A 35 -3.77 -0.52 13.04
N TYR A 36 -3.83 -1.21 11.92
CA TYR A 36 -3.77 -2.67 11.89
C TYR A 36 -2.57 -3.13 11.11
N VAL A 37 -2.00 -4.26 11.56
CA VAL A 37 -0.80 -4.85 10.96
C VAL A 37 -1.03 -6.35 10.82
N THR A 38 -0.96 -6.87 9.59
CA THR A 38 -0.95 -8.32 9.38
C THR A 38 0.45 -8.88 9.63
N GLY A 39 0.53 -10.09 10.16
CA GLY A 39 1.79 -10.76 10.43
C GLY A 39 1.75 -12.27 10.19
N THR A 40 2.92 -12.86 9.99
CA THR A 40 3.06 -14.28 9.60
C THR A 40 3.37 -15.22 10.78
N GLN A 41 3.42 -14.73 12.02
CA GLN A 41 3.99 -15.42 13.21
C GLN A 41 3.55 -16.88 13.43
N THR A 42 2.35 -17.24 12.96
CA THR A 42 1.76 -18.58 13.14
C THR A 42 1.56 -19.34 11.83
N ALA A 43 2.00 -18.82 10.68
CA ALA A 43 1.83 -19.41 9.34
C ALA A 43 2.74 -20.63 9.09
N THR A 44 2.49 -21.72 9.83
CA THR A 44 2.87 -23.07 9.40
C THR A 44 1.82 -23.59 8.41
N PRO A 45 2.02 -24.72 7.71
CA PRO A 45 0.98 -25.32 6.85
C PRO A 45 -0.37 -25.59 7.55
N ALA A 46 -0.43 -25.50 8.88
CA ALA A 46 -1.62 -25.67 9.71
C ALA A 46 -2.01 -24.43 10.54
N GLY A 47 -1.30 -23.30 10.43
CA GLY A 47 -1.56 -22.12 11.24
C GLY A 47 -1.95 -20.89 10.43
N SER A 48 -2.90 -20.12 10.96
CA SER A 48 -3.32 -18.84 10.36
C SER A 48 -2.23 -17.79 10.56
N GLY A 49 -2.16 -16.77 9.71
CA GLY A 49 -1.51 -15.52 10.05
C GLY A 49 -2.31 -14.76 11.10
N ILE A 50 -1.79 -13.62 11.49
CA ILE A 50 -2.37 -12.78 12.54
C ILE A 50 -2.64 -11.37 12.03
N ILE A 51 -3.55 -10.69 12.70
CA ILE A 51 -3.77 -9.25 12.63
C ILE A 51 -3.51 -8.72 14.02
N SER A 52 -2.64 -7.73 14.16
CA SER A 52 -2.48 -6.90 15.36
C SER A 52 -3.20 -5.58 15.14
N ALA A 53 -3.79 -4.98 16.18
CA ALA A 53 -4.49 -3.71 16.07
C ALA A 53 -4.16 -2.77 17.22
N TYR A 54 -4.08 -1.48 16.90
CA TYR A 54 -3.68 -0.43 17.83
C TYR A 54 -4.58 0.79 17.64
N GLY A 55 -5.04 1.39 18.74
CA GLY A 55 -5.55 2.75 18.73
C GLY A 55 -4.39 3.75 18.65
N ILE A 56 -4.56 4.79 17.84
CA ILE A 56 -3.59 5.88 17.69
C ILE A 56 -4.00 7.03 18.62
N ASP A 57 -3.15 7.35 19.60
CA ASP A 57 -3.36 8.53 20.45
C ASP A 57 -3.21 9.82 19.63
N ASN A 58 -4.24 10.67 19.67
CA ASN A 58 -4.34 11.87 18.84
C ASN A 58 -3.18 12.87 19.03
N ASP A 59 -2.66 12.99 20.25
CA ASP A 59 -1.71 14.06 20.60
C ASP A 59 -0.26 13.60 20.47
N THR A 60 0.00 12.32 20.73
CA THR A 60 1.35 11.75 20.76
C THR A 60 1.65 10.82 19.59
N GLY A 61 0.63 10.34 18.87
CA GLY A 61 0.77 9.28 17.87
C GLY A 61 1.16 7.93 18.49
N LYS A 62 1.10 7.80 19.82
CA LYS A 62 1.44 6.55 20.50
C LYS A 62 0.42 5.48 20.15
N LEU A 63 0.91 4.29 19.81
CA LEU A 63 0.08 3.12 19.59
C LEU A 63 -0.30 2.45 20.90
N ILE A 64 -1.60 2.19 21.06
CA ILE A 64 -2.20 1.50 22.22
C ILE A 64 -2.84 0.22 21.70
N GLU A 65 -2.32 -0.94 22.10
CA GLU A 65 -2.84 -2.23 21.66
C GLU A 65 -4.33 -2.39 22.01
N LEU A 66 -5.11 -2.86 21.05
CA LEU A 66 -6.53 -3.12 21.25
C LEU A 66 -6.75 -4.49 21.91
N HIS A 67 -7.67 -4.53 22.86
CA HIS A 67 -8.04 -5.77 23.53
C HIS A 67 -8.62 -6.80 22.55
N GLY A 68 -8.13 -8.04 22.60
CA GLY A 68 -8.56 -9.13 21.71
C GLY A 68 -7.64 -9.34 20.50
N PHE A 69 -6.58 -8.54 20.37
CA PHE A 69 -5.52 -8.72 19.39
C PHE A 69 -4.25 -9.31 20.04
N PRO A 70 -3.37 -9.98 19.27
CA PRO A 70 -3.56 -10.34 17.87
C PRO A 70 -4.67 -11.38 17.67
N MET A 71 -5.37 -11.29 16.54
CA MET A 71 -6.42 -12.24 16.12
C MET A 71 -6.05 -12.93 14.81
N GLY A 72 -6.72 -14.02 14.44
CA GLY A 72 -6.42 -14.75 13.20
C GLY A 72 -6.81 -13.97 11.94
N SER A 73 -5.98 -14.03 10.90
CA SER A 73 -6.23 -13.39 9.59
C SER A 73 -7.18 -14.18 8.66
N GLY A 74 -7.64 -15.36 9.10
CA GLY A 74 -8.51 -16.25 8.32
C GLY A 74 -7.79 -17.20 7.35
N GLY A 75 -6.46 -17.10 7.23
CA GLY A 75 -5.64 -17.97 6.39
C GLY A 75 -4.16 -17.76 6.69
N ALA A 76 -3.25 -18.43 5.96
CA ALA A 76 -1.81 -18.31 6.17
C ALA A 76 -1.18 -17.22 5.27
N ASN A 77 -0.06 -16.63 5.73
CA ASN A 77 0.71 -15.60 5.00
C ASN A 77 -0.15 -14.44 4.46
N PRO A 78 -0.79 -13.65 5.34
CA PRO A 78 -1.57 -12.47 4.93
C PRO A 78 -0.65 -11.41 4.32
N GLY A 79 -0.81 -11.12 3.02
CA GLY A 79 0.11 -10.28 2.26
C GLY A 79 -0.43 -8.90 1.87
N ARG A 80 -1.75 -8.73 1.78
CA ARG A 80 -2.41 -7.45 1.45
C ARG A 80 -3.74 -7.36 2.16
N THR A 81 -4.14 -6.14 2.51
CA THR A 81 -5.48 -5.84 2.99
C THR A 81 -6.05 -4.64 2.27
N VAL A 82 -7.37 -4.63 2.12
CA VAL A 82 -8.09 -3.52 1.50
C VAL A 82 -9.30 -3.18 2.35
N LEU A 83 -9.41 -1.91 2.71
CA LEU A 83 -10.53 -1.35 3.45
C LEU A 83 -11.48 -0.67 2.46
N VAL A 84 -12.78 -0.98 2.52
CA VAL A 84 -13.80 -0.44 1.61
C VAL A 84 -15.00 0.12 2.36
N ASP A 85 -15.90 0.77 1.62
CA ASP A 85 -17.23 1.21 2.09
C ASP A 85 -17.16 2.07 3.37
N GLY A 86 -16.37 3.15 3.31
CA GLY A 86 -16.22 4.07 4.44
C GLY A 86 -15.69 3.40 5.72
N SER A 87 -14.77 2.44 5.53
CA SER A 87 -14.18 1.63 6.60
C SER A 87 -15.04 0.52 7.19
N ARG A 88 -16.15 0.14 6.57
CA ARG A 88 -17.03 -0.87 7.18
C ARG A 88 -16.58 -2.32 6.97
N PHE A 89 -15.92 -2.60 5.84
CA PHE A 89 -15.41 -3.94 5.53
C PHE A 89 -13.93 -3.90 5.19
N VAL A 90 -13.19 -4.86 5.71
CA VAL A 90 -11.80 -5.11 5.33
C VAL A 90 -11.65 -6.53 4.77
N TYR A 91 -10.96 -6.64 3.65
CA TYR A 91 -10.60 -7.92 3.06
C TYR A 91 -9.12 -8.19 3.28
N VAL A 92 -8.80 -9.36 3.80
CA VAL A 92 -7.44 -9.82 4.03
C VAL A 92 -7.12 -10.91 3.03
N LEU A 93 -6.16 -10.65 2.15
CA LEU A 93 -5.64 -11.65 1.23
C LEU A 93 -4.58 -12.51 1.93
N ASN A 94 -4.93 -13.76 2.17
CA ASN A 94 -4.05 -14.80 2.69
C ASN A 94 -3.47 -15.58 1.50
N GLN A 95 -2.15 -15.47 1.31
CA GLN A 95 -1.47 -16.12 0.18
C GLN A 95 -1.49 -17.64 0.29
N GLY A 96 -1.68 -18.21 1.50
CA GLY A 96 -1.58 -19.64 1.74
C GLY A 96 -0.13 -20.09 1.94
N THR A 97 0.09 -21.41 1.97
CA THR A 97 1.43 -22.00 2.17
C THR A 97 1.71 -23.06 1.11
N PRO A 98 2.93 -23.11 0.55
CA PRO A 98 3.31 -24.19 -0.34
C PRO A 98 3.47 -25.50 0.43
N ALA A 99 3.33 -26.64 -0.26
CA ALA A 99 3.42 -27.96 0.36
C ALA A 99 4.79 -28.24 1.02
N ASN A 100 5.87 -27.66 0.48
CA ASN A 100 7.22 -27.78 1.02
C ASN A 100 7.56 -26.76 2.13
N GLY A 101 6.64 -25.83 2.46
CA GLY A 101 6.85 -24.78 3.46
C GLY A 101 7.79 -23.64 3.05
N SER A 102 8.35 -23.64 1.84
CA SER A 102 9.31 -22.63 1.37
C SER A 102 8.64 -21.60 0.47
N MET A 103 8.42 -20.39 0.99
CA MET A 103 7.97 -19.22 0.22
C MET A 103 9.12 -18.65 -0.65
N PRO A 104 8.83 -17.94 -1.75
CA PRO A 104 7.51 -17.71 -2.34
C PRO A 104 6.97 -18.94 -3.09
N CYS A 105 5.64 -19.01 -3.22
CA CYS A 105 4.99 -20.01 -4.06
C CYS A 105 5.29 -19.79 -5.55
N ASN A 106 5.22 -20.87 -6.33
CA ASN A 106 5.45 -20.82 -7.77
C ASN A 106 4.61 -21.88 -8.50
N ALA A 107 4.63 -21.86 -9.84
CA ALA A 107 3.85 -22.78 -10.66
C ALA A 107 4.14 -24.28 -10.42
N SER A 108 5.35 -24.66 -9.96
CA SER A 108 5.68 -26.05 -9.63
C SER A 108 5.31 -26.44 -8.19
N ASN A 109 5.05 -25.46 -7.34
CA ASN A 109 4.74 -25.63 -5.94
C ASN A 109 3.79 -24.50 -5.49
N PRO A 110 2.51 -24.58 -5.91
CA PRO A 110 1.55 -23.53 -5.66
C PRO A 110 1.20 -23.44 -4.17
N CYS A 111 0.81 -22.25 -3.74
CA CYS A 111 0.25 -22.03 -2.43
C CYS A 111 -1.05 -22.82 -2.29
N ALA A 112 -1.14 -23.61 -1.22
CA ALA A 112 -2.37 -24.27 -0.82
C ALA A 112 -3.16 -23.38 0.14
N ASN A 113 -4.49 -23.48 0.08
CA ASN A 113 -5.43 -22.78 0.96
C ASN A 113 -5.33 -21.24 0.93
N SER A 114 -4.89 -20.67 -0.19
CA SER A 114 -4.97 -19.23 -0.46
C SER A 114 -6.43 -18.79 -0.39
N ASN A 115 -6.72 -17.65 0.23
CA ASN A 115 -8.08 -17.14 0.37
C ASN A 115 -8.13 -15.63 0.60
N ILE A 116 -9.32 -15.06 0.46
CA ILE A 116 -9.64 -13.70 0.88
C ILE A 116 -10.63 -13.81 2.03
N THR A 117 -10.26 -13.37 3.23
CA THR A 117 -11.17 -13.36 4.38
C THR A 117 -11.74 -11.96 4.58
N GLU A 118 -13.06 -11.85 4.63
CA GLU A 118 -13.78 -10.62 4.94
C GLU A 118 -13.91 -10.43 6.46
N PHE A 119 -13.74 -9.20 6.92
CA PHE A 119 -14.07 -8.78 8.28
C PHE A 119 -14.94 -7.53 8.26
N VAL A 120 -15.88 -7.46 9.19
CA VAL A 120 -16.60 -6.22 9.53
C VAL A 120 -15.79 -5.46 10.56
N VAL A 121 -15.65 -4.15 10.36
CA VAL A 121 -14.98 -3.25 11.29
C VAL A 121 -16.01 -2.64 12.24
N GLY A 122 -15.86 -2.90 13.54
CA GLY A 122 -16.66 -2.26 14.58
C GLY A 122 -16.18 -0.86 14.89
N GLY A 123 -17.07 0.03 15.35
CA GLY A 123 -16.72 1.42 15.68
C GLY A 123 -15.71 1.61 16.83
N ASN A 124 -15.29 0.52 17.48
CA ASN A 124 -14.22 0.47 18.47
C ASN A 124 -12.90 -0.12 17.91
N GLY A 125 -12.82 -0.34 16.60
CA GLY A 125 -11.66 -0.93 15.92
C GLY A 125 -11.57 -2.46 16.04
N ILE A 126 -12.60 -3.13 16.55
CA ILE A 126 -12.62 -4.61 16.59
C ILE A 126 -13.05 -5.15 15.23
N LEU A 127 -12.30 -6.13 14.72
CA LEU A 127 -12.63 -6.85 13.49
C LEU A 127 -13.41 -8.11 13.83
N THR A 128 -14.51 -8.35 13.10
CA THR A 128 -15.30 -9.58 13.23
C THR A 128 -15.25 -10.36 11.91
N PRO A 129 -14.68 -11.58 11.87
CA PRO A 129 -14.58 -12.35 10.64
C PRO A 129 -15.96 -12.70 10.11
N GLN A 130 -16.12 -12.62 8.79
CA GLN A 130 -17.33 -12.97 8.06
C GLN A 130 -17.06 -14.21 7.19
N GLU A 131 -17.18 -14.07 5.87
CA GLU A 131 -17.03 -15.15 4.92
C GLU A 131 -15.64 -15.16 4.28
N THR A 132 -15.29 -16.31 3.71
CA THR A 132 -14.04 -16.52 2.99
C THR A 132 -14.33 -16.75 1.52
N PHE A 133 -13.59 -16.04 0.66
CA PHE A 133 -13.69 -16.09 -0.80
C PHE A 133 -12.38 -16.54 -1.42
N PHE A 134 -12.40 -16.88 -2.70
CA PHE A 134 -11.26 -17.47 -3.40
C PHE A 134 -11.07 -16.81 -4.76
N THR A 135 -9.82 -16.48 -5.08
CA THR A 135 -9.45 -16.07 -6.43
C THR A 135 -9.59 -17.23 -7.40
N GLN A 136 -9.66 -16.91 -8.69
CA GLN A 136 -9.75 -17.93 -9.73
C GLN A 136 -8.36 -18.45 -10.10
N GLY A 137 -7.34 -17.60 -10.03
CA GLY A 137 -5.95 -17.96 -10.24
C GLY A 137 -5.28 -18.68 -9.08
N ASN A 138 -3.99 -18.90 -9.25
CA ASN A 138 -3.12 -19.48 -8.22
C ASN A 138 -2.09 -18.46 -7.77
N ASN A 139 -1.66 -18.62 -6.52
CA ASN A 139 -0.65 -17.76 -5.88
C ASN A 139 -1.09 -16.28 -5.88
N PRO A 140 -2.24 -15.93 -5.28
CA PRO A 140 -2.67 -14.53 -5.16
C PRO A 140 -1.70 -13.77 -4.27
N PHE A 141 -1.34 -12.55 -4.67
CA PHE A 141 -0.32 -11.77 -3.96
C PHE A 141 -0.57 -10.26 -3.93
N ARG A 142 -1.54 -9.75 -4.70
CA ARG A 142 -2.04 -8.37 -4.58
C ARG A 142 -3.55 -8.30 -4.52
N LEU A 143 -4.04 -7.29 -3.82
CA LEU A 143 -5.47 -7.00 -3.65
C LEU A 143 -5.64 -5.48 -3.66
N VAL A 144 -6.59 -4.97 -4.43
CA VAL A 144 -6.94 -3.55 -4.49
C VAL A 144 -8.46 -3.41 -4.65
N ALA A 145 -9.05 -2.36 -4.10
CA ALA A 145 -10.43 -1.98 -4.40
C ALA A 145 -10.46 -0.79 -5.34
N ASP A 146 -11.55 -0.68 -6.09
CA ASP A 146 -11.81 0.51 -6.86
C ASP A 146 -12.23 1.68 -5.97
N SER A 147 -12.09 2.90 -6.48
CA SER A 147 -12.39 4.11 -5.71
C SER A 147 -13.87 4.26 -5.33
N SER A 148 -14.77 3.52 -5.99
CA SER A 148 -16.19 3.51 -5.64
C SER A 148 -16.52 2.54 -4.50
N GLY A 149 -15.60 1.64 -4.13
CA GLY A 149 -15.81 0.61 -3.13
C GLY A 149 -16.79 -0.49 -3.56
N ASN A 150 -17.11 -0.59 -4.84
CA ASN A 150 -18.05 -1.56 -5.38
C ASN A 150 -17.35 -2.80 -5.95
N TYR A 151 -16.06 -2.72 -6.22
CA TYR A 151 -15.29 -3.81 -6.82
C TYR A 151 -13.97 -4.04 -6.09
N LEU A 152 -13.65 -5.32 -5.92
CA LEU A 152 -12.38 -5.81 -5.40
C LEU A 152 -11.66 -6.58 -6.50
N LEU A 153 -10.39 -6.27 -6.74
CA LEU A 153 -9.58 -6.93 -7.73
C LEU A 153 -8.43 -7.63 -7.02
N ALA A 154 -8.19 -8.89 -7.37
CA ALA A 154 -7.08 -9.68 -6.86
C ALA A 154 -6.18 -10.08 -8.02
N LEU A 155 -4.87 -9.93 -7.84
CA LEU A 155 -3.86 -10.32 -8.81
C LEU A 155 -3.22 -11.63 -8.37
N ASP A 156 -3.29 -12.60 -9.27
CA ASP A 156 -2.74 -13.93 -9.14
C ASP A 156 -1.51 -14.07 -10.03
N HIS A 157 -0.47 -14.74 -9.52
CA HIS A 157 0.76 -14.93 -10.29
C HIS A 157 0.53 -15.84 -11.51
N ASP A 158 -0.33 -16.85 -11.35
CA ASP A 158 -0.55 -17.90 -12.36
C ASP A 158 -2.04 -18.07 -12.67
N ALA A 159 -2.41 -17.88 -13.94
CA ALA A 159 -3.76 -18.10 -14.45
C ALA A 159 -4.23 -19.56 -14.23
N PRO A 160 -5.54 -19.80 -13.99
CA PRO A 160 -6.06 -21.15 -13.79
C PRO A 160 -6.00 -22.01 -15.07
N SER A 161 -5.94 -21.36 -16.23
CA SER A 161 -5.78 -22.03 -17.52
C SER A 161 -4.93 -21.20 -18.46
N LYS A 162 -4.06 -21.92 -19.19
CA LYS A 162 -3.18 -21.37 -20.23
C LYS A 162 -3.91 -20.99 -21.52
N GLN A 163 -5.19 -21.37 -21.65
CA GLN A 163 -6.00 -21.19 -22.86
C GLN A 163 -5.99 -19.74 -23.39
N PHE A 164 -5.94 -18.76 -22.48
CA PHE A 164 -6.08 -17.34 -22.82
C PHE A 164 -4.78 -16.54 -22.70
N CYS A 165 -3.63 -17.17 -22.42
CA CYS A 165 -2.37 -16.45 -22.31
C CYS A 165 -1.94 -15.77 -23.62
N ASN A 166 -2.29 -16.36 -24.77
CA ASN A 166 -2.03 -15.74 -26.07
C ASN A 166 -2.80 -14.42 -26.29
N ALA A 167 -3.84 -14.13 -25.50
CA ALA A 167 -4.59 -12.87 -25.59
C ALA A 167 -3.81 -11.67 -25.01
N VAL A 168 -2.85 -11.92 -24.11
CA VAL A 168 -2.07 -10.88 -23.44
C VAL A 168 -0.66 -10.72 -23.99
N ALA A 169 -0.11 -11.78 -24.57
CA ALA A 169 1.12 -11.73 -25.33
C ALA A 169 1.15 -12.86 -26.36
N THR A 170 1.36 -12.52 -27.63
CA THR A 170 1.43 -13.49 -28.73
C THR A 170 2.51 -14.54 -28.46
N GLY A 171 2.13 -15.81 -28.45
CA GLY A 171 3.05 -16.93 -28.19
C GLY A 171 3.27 -17.24 -26.71
N ALA A 172 2.60 -16.53 -25.79
CA ALA A 172 2.72 -16.79 -24.36
C ALA A 172 2.14 -18.15 -23.98
N THR A 173 2.96 -18.93 -23.25
CA THR A 173 2.60 -20.27 -22.74
C THR A 173 2.28 -20.27 -21.25
N SER A 174 2.42 -19.11 -20.61
CA SER A 174 2.02 -18.81 -19.23
C SER A 174 1.55 -17.36 -19.16
N CYS A 175 0.74 -17.07 -18.14
CA CYS A 175 0.19 -15.75 -17.85
C CYS A 175 -0.26 -15.75 -16.38
N GLY A 176 -0.34 -14.56 -15.77
CA GLY A 176 -1.09 -14.38 -14.53
C GLY A 176 -2.56 -14.07 -14.83
N ASP A 177 -3.32 -13.74 -13.81
CA ASP A 177 -4.68 -13.24 -13.99
C ASP A 177 -5.10 -12.24 -12.91
N ILE A 178 -6.13 -11.47 -13.24
CA ILE A 178 -6.89 -10.66 -12.30
C ILE A 178 -8.25 -11.33 -12.11
N THR A 179 -8.58 -11.66 -10.87
CA THR A 179 -9.94 -11.99 -10.46
C THR A 179 -10.66 -10.71 -10.02
N VAL A 180 -11.84 -10.44 -10.58
CA VAL A 180 -12.66 -9.29 -10.19
C VAL A 180 -13.90 -9.76 -9.44
N PHE A 181 -14.13 -9.16 -8.28
CA PHE A 181 -15.32 -9.36 -7.48
C PHE A 181 -16.16 -8.09 -7.43
N LYS A 182 -17.47 -8.23 -7.52
CA LYS A 182 -18.44 -7.22 -7.11
C LYS A 182 -18.69 -7.37 -5.61
N ILE A 183 -18.66 -6.24 -4.90
CA ILE A 183 -18.93 -6.13 -3.47
C ILE A 183 -20.42 -5.81 -3.28
N ASP A 184 -21.10 -6.61 -2.46
CA ASP A 184 -22.40 -6.22 -1.93
C ASP A 184 -22.21 -5.15 -0.84
N THR A 185 -22.61 -3.91 -1.13
CA THR A 185 -22.41 -2.76 -0.24
C THR A 185 -23.30 -2.76 1.00
N THR A 186 -24.05 -3.84 1.27
CA THR A 186 -24.78 -4.00 2.54
C THR A 186 -24.12 -5.04 3.43
N THR A 187 -23.60 -6.10 2.83
CA THR A 187 -23.10 -7.29 3.54
C THR A 187 -21.60 -7.47 3.45
N GLY A 188 -20.91 -6.83 2.51
CA GLY A 188 -19.50 -7.02 2.21
C GLY A 188 -19.20 -8.30 1.42
N ARG A 189 -20.22 -9.10 1.09
CA ARG A 189 -20.02 -10.35 0.35
C ARG A 189 -19.51 -10.10 -1.07
N LEU A 190 -18.60 -10.98 -1.50
CA LEU A 190 -18.00 -10.93 -2.84
C LEU A 190 -18.72 -11.87 -3.80
N THR A 191 -18.94 -11.40 -5.03
CA THR A 191 -19.46 -12.19 -6.14
C THR A 191 -18.55 -12.03 -7.36
N LEU A 192 -18.25 -13.12 -8.07
CA LEU A 192 -17.37 -13.07 -9.23
C LEU A 192 -18.01 -12.26 -10.37
N VAL A 193 -17.17 -11.50 -11.06
CA VAL A 193 -17.53 -10.82 -12.30
C VAL A 193 -17.11 -11.70 -13.48
N ASP A 194 -18.07 -12.08 -14.32
CA ASP A 194 -17.79 -12.82 -15.55
C ASP A 194 -17.01 -11.96 -16.53
N ASN A 195 -15.98 -12.54 -17.16
CA ASN A 195 -15.27 -11.93 -18.27
C ASN A 195 -16.14 -12.02 -19.52
N ALA A 196 -16.74 -10.90 -19.91
CA ALA A 196 -17.64 -10.85 -21.06
C ALA A 196 -16.95 -11.17 -22.41
N GLN A 197 -15.61 -11.14 -22.46
CA GLN A 197 -14.83 -11.30 -23.67
C GLN A 197 -14.32 -12.73 -23.89
N LEU A 198 -14.26 -13.55 -22.84
CA LEU A 198 -13.60 -14.87 -22.88
C LEU A 198 -14.55 -15.99 -22.48
N THR A 199 -14.66 -16.99 -23.36
CA THR A 199 -15.47 -18.19 -23.14
C THR A 199 -14.56 -19.42 -23.11
N ALA A 200 -14.65 -20.21 -22.04
CA ALA A 200 -13.95 -21.47 -21.90
C ALA A 200 -14.37 -22.47 -22.99
N SER A 201 -13.54 -23.48 -23.24
CA SER A 201 -13.88 -24.58 -24.16
C SER A 201 -15.17 -25.34 -23.78
N THR A 202 -15.60 -25.24 -22.52
CA THR A 202 -16.85 -25.76 -21.98
C THR A 202 -18.09 -24.94 -22.35
N GLY A 203 -17.91 -23.76 -22.98
CA GLY A 203 -19.00 -22.86 -23.39
C GLY A 203 -19.45 -21.85 -22.31
N SER A 204 -18.88 -21.91 -21.11
CA SER A 204 -19.14 -20.93 -20.03
C SER A 204 -18.18 -19.75 -20.11
N GLN A 205 -18.63 -18.56 -19.71
CA GLN A 205 -17.72 -17.42 -19.50
C GLN A 205 -16.75 -17.74 -18.37
N VAL A 206 -15.52 -17.26 -18.50
CA VAL A 206 -14.54 -17.35 -17.40
C VAL A 206 -14.71 -16.17 -16.46
N THR A 207 -14.27 -16.30 -15.22
CA THR A 207 -14.41 -15.31 -14.13
C THR A 207 -13.09 -14.61 -13.79
N TYR A 208 -12.16 -14.59 -14.75
CA TYR A 208 -10.84 -13.98 -14.61
C TYR A 208 -10.40 -13.29 -15.89
N PHE A 209 -9.44 -12.37 -15.75
CA PHE A 209 -8.88 -11.57 -16.84
C PHE A 209 -7.37 -11.85 -16.92
N PRO A 210 -6.86 -12.46 -18.00
CA PRO A 210 -5.45 -12.83 -18.09
C PRO A 210 -4.56 -11.58 -18.06
N VAL A 211 -3.33 -11.69 -17.55
CA VAL A 211 -2.30 -10.63 -17.61
C VAL A 211 -0.95 -11.23 -18.02
N PRO A 212 0.00 -10.45 -18.55
CA PRO A 212 1.32 -10.99 -18.90
C PRO A 212 1.98 -11.72 -17.72
N ALA A 213 2.69 -12.80 -18.02
CA ALA A 213 3.35 -13.65 -17.02
C ALA A 213 4.33 -12.88 -16.14
N ASN A 214 4.61 -13.41 -14.94
CA ASN A 214 5.45 -12.80 -13.92
C ASN A 214 4.96 -11.39 -13.50
N PRO A 215 3.68 -11.22 -13.15
CA PRO A 215 3.19 -9.93 -12.66
C PRO A 215 3.95 -9.54 -11.38
N VAL A 216 4.36 -8.27 -11.32
CA VAL A 216 5.07 -7.66 -10.18
C VAL A 216 4.10 -6.96 -9.25
N ASP A 217 3.21 -6.15 -9.83
CA ASP A 217 2.19 -5.39 -9.11
C ASP A 217 1.14 -4.84 -10.09
N PHE A 218 0.06 -4.25 -9.55
CA PHE A 218 -0.95 -3.59 -10.36
C PHE A 218 -1.58 -2.38 -9.65
N ALA A 219 -2.04 -1.42 -10.45
CA ALA A 219 -2.70 -0.23 -9.96
C ALA A 219 -4.03 0.03 -10.70
N ILE A 220 -5.00 0.59 -9.98
CA ILE A 220 -6.22 1.14 -10.55
C ILE A 220 -6.07 2.65 -10.67
N THR A 221 -6.39 3.14 -11.85
CA THR A 221 -6.42 4.57 -12.18
C THR A 221 -7.82 4.92 -12.68
N PRO A 222 -8.20 6.20 -12.79
CA PRO A 222 -9.44 6.59 -13.44
C PRO A 222 -9.52 6.05 -14.87
N GLY A 223 -10.37 5.05 -15.07
CA GLY A 223 -10.63 4.42 -16.37
C GLY A 223 -9.69 3.28 -16.76
N TYR A 224 -8.66 2.95 -15.99
CA TYR A 224 -7.76 1.84 -16.33
C TYR A 224 -7.31 1.01 -15.12
N VAL A 225 -7.09 -0.29 -15.35
CA VAL A 225 -6.31 -1.17 -14.48
C VAL A 225 -5.02 -1.51 -15.21
N MET A 226 -3.88 -1.38 -14.54
CA MET A 226 -2.56 -1.56 -15.17
C MET A 226 -1.73 -2.53 -14.35
N THR A 227 -1.22 -3.58 -14.99
CA THR A 227 -0.20 -4.44 -14.38
C THR A 227 1.19 -4.03 -14.84
N VAL A 228 2.16 -4.15 -13.95
CA VAL A 228 3.58 -4.25 -14.34
C VAL A 228 3.99 -5.70 -14.22
N SER A 229 4.62 -6.24 -15.25
CA SER A 229 5.09 -7.62 -15.30
C SER A 229 6.56 -7.68 -15.69
N GLY A 230 7.24 -8.73 -15.21
CA GLY A 230 8.59 -9.06 -15.65
C GLY A 230 8.66 -9.41 -17.14
N ALA A 231 9.86 -9.40 -17.71
CA ALA A 231 10.08 -9.67 -19.13
C ALA A 231 9.53 -11.06 -19.53
N THR A 232 8.55 -11.10 -20.44
CA THR A 232 7.90 -12.35 -20.91
C THR A 232 8.60 -12.96 -22.14
N GLY A 233 9.94 -12.98 -22.16
CA GLY A 233 10.72 -13.59 -23.24
C GLY A 233 10.63 -12.92 -24.62
N VAL A 234 10.05 -11.72 -24.72
CA VAL A 234 9.89 -10.98 -26.01
C VAL A 234 10.61 -9.64 -26.10
N SER A 235 11.19 -9.10 -25.02
CA SER A 235 12.02 -7.89 -25.06
C SER A 235 12.66 -7.66 -23.70
N GLY A 236 13.97 -7.45 -23.63
CA GLY A 236 14.71 -7.19 -22.38
C GLY A 236 14.18 -5.93 -21.70
N GLY A 237 13.30 -6.13 -20.72
CA GLY A 237 12.59 -5.08 -20.02
C GLY A 237 11.29 -5.55 -19.38
N GLN A 238 10.87 -4.84 -18.33
CA GLN A 238 9.56 -4.94 -17.75
C GLN A 238 8.50 -4.25 -18.61
N VAL A 239 7.28 -4.75 -18.51
CA VAL A 239 6.17 -4.30 -19.36
C VAL A 239 4.98 -3.86 -18.52
N ALA A 240 4.33 -2.79 -18.96
CA ALA A 240 3.01 -2.39 -18.49
C ALA A 240 1.93 -2.95 -19.42
N TYR A 241 0.83 -3.43 -18.84
CA TYR A 241 -0.32 -3.93 -19.59
C TYR A 241 -1.61 -3.28 -19.09
N PRO A 242 -2.15 -2.31 -19.84
CA PRO A 242 -3.38 -1.62 -19.45
C PRO A 242 -4.65 -2.36 -19.93
N TYR A 243 -5.63 -2.39 -19.05
CA TYR A 243 -7.03 -2.66 -19.32
C TYR A 243 -7.83 -1.37 -19.20
N THR A 244 -8.76 -1.12 -20.12
CA THR A 244 -9.85 -0.17 -19.88
C THR A 244 -10.75 -0.75 -18.80
N TYR A 245 -11.00 0.02 -17.74
CA TYR A 245 -11.81 -0.39 -16.60
C TYR A 245 -13.17 0.28 -16.60
N ASN A 246 -14.23 -0.53 -16.57
CA ASN A 246 -15.59 -0.04 -16.40
C ASN A 246 -16.02 -0.16 -14.92
N SER A 247 -15.96 0.95 -14.19
CA SER A 247 -16.33 1.01 -12.77
C SER A 247 -17.82 0.78 -12.47
N SER A 248 -18.68 0.73 -13.50
CA SER A 248 -20.11 0.39 -13.31
C SER A 248 -20.39 -1.10 -13.42
N THR A 249 -19.48 -1.87 -14.03
CA THR A 249 -19.69 -3.30 -14.31
C THR A 249 -18.56 -4.19 -13.79
N GLY A 250 -17.41 -3.62 -13.41
CA GLY A 250 -16.22 -4.37 -13.04
C GLY A 250 -15.46 -4.96 -14.24
N GLN A 251 -15.91 -4.71 -15.47
CA GLN A 251 -15.30 -5.31 -16.66
C GLN A 251 -13.94 -4.68 -16.97
N LEU A 252 -12.99 -5.55 -17.36
CA LEU A 252 -11.70 -5.18 -17.91
C LEU A 252 -11.69 -5.50 -19.41
N VAL A 253 -11.46 -4.48 -20.23
CA VAL A 253 -11.39 -4.62 -21.70
C VAL A 253 -10.00 -4.23 -22.17
N VAL A 254 -9.31 -5.15 -22.86
CA VAL A 254 -7.94 -4.92 -23.34
C VAL A 254 -7.89 -3.58 -24.10
N SER A 255 -7.09 -2.63 -23.60
CA SER A 255 -6.95 -1.31 -24.24
C SER A 255 -5.81 -1.30 -25.26
N GLN A 256 -4.84 -2.20 -25.10
CA GLN A 256 -3.71 -2.41 -26.02
C GLN A 256 -3.39 -3.90 -26.12
N ASN A 257 -3.37 -4.43 -27.34
CA ASN A 257 -3.10 -5.87 -27.57
C ASN A 257 -1.60 -6.22 -27.49
N VAL A 258 -0.75 -5.29 -27.04
CA VAL A 258 0.71 -5.48 -26.92
C VAL A 258 1.17 -4.89 -25.59
N PRO A 259 1.88 -5.65 -24.73
CA PRO A 259 2.51 -5.10 -23.54
C PRO A 259 3.47 -3.96 -23.89
N GLN A 260 3.35 -2.85 -23.17
CA GLN A 260 4.21 -1.69 -23.37
C GLN A 260 5.50 -1.86 -22.58
N VAL A 261 6.65 -1.87 -23.25
CA VAL A 261 7.97 -1.82 -22.58
C VAL A 261 8.10 -0.50 -21.80
N LEU A 262 8.44 -0.63 -20.51
CA LEU A 262 8.64 0.51 -19.63
C LEU A 262 10.03 1.10 -19.80
N ASN A 263 10.10 2.43 -19.87
CA ASN A 263 11.34 3.17 -19.97
C ASN A 263 11.40 4.23 -18.87
N SER A 264 12.58 4.41 -18.29
CA SER A 264 12.85 5.38 -17.21
C SER A 264 12.83 6.84 -17.67
N GLY A 265 12.47 7.13 -18.94
CA GLY A 265 12.49 8.47 -19.52
C GLY A 265 13.89 9.02 -19.82
N SER A 266 14.96 8.41 -19.29
CA SER A 266 16.36 8.66 -19.68
C SER A 266 16.78 7.88 -20.93
N GLY A 267 15.88 7.06 -21.47
CA GLY A 267 16.11 6.17 -22.62
C GLY A 267 16.53 4.74 -22.26
N ALA A 268 16.71 4.44 -20.98
CA ALA A 268 16.94 3.09 -20.49
C ALA A 268 15.61 2.34 -20.29
N THR A 269 15.61 1.07 -20.66
CA THR A 269 14.52 0.14 -20.36
C THR A 269 14.57 -0.23 -18.88
N MET A 270 13.41 -0.28 -18.22
CA MET A 270 13.33 -0.70 -16.81
C MET A 270 13.41 -2.21 -16.69
N GLU A 271 14.23 -2.72 -15.77
CA GLU A 271 14.45 -4.17 -15.60
C GLU A 271 14.14 -4.68 -14.17
N ALA A 272 14.01 -3.79 -13.18
CA ALA A 272 13.95 -4.16 -11.76
C ALA A 272 12.82 -3.45 -10.97
N ALA A 273 11.73 -3.07 -11.63
CA ALA A 273 10.52 -2.54 -11.00
C ALA A 273 10.02 -3.48 -9.91
N THR A 274 9.68 -2.89 -8.78
CA THR A 274 9.26 -3.55 -7.56
C THR A 274 7.78 -3.28 -7.25
N ALA A 275 7.23 -2.17 -7.73
CA ALA A 275 5.85 -1.79 -7.51
C ALA A 275 5.34 -0.78 -8.56
N ILE A 276 4.03 -0.79 -8.82
CA ILE A 276 3.31 0.28 -9.52
C ILE A 276 2.23 0.83 -8.60
N ILE A 277 2.23 2.14 -8.39
CA ILE A 277 1.33 2.81 -7.45
C ILE A 277 0.67 3.99 -8.16
N TYR A 278 -0.65 4.08 -8.05
CA TYR A 278 -1.39 5.28 -8.42
C TYR A 278 -1.63 6.12 -7.18
N SER A 279 -1.00 7.30 -7.12
CA SER A 279 -1.10 8.21 -5.99
C SER A 279 -0.95 9.66 -6.46
N GLY A 280 -1.61 10.62 -5.81
CA GLY A 280 -1.54 12.03 -6.21
C GLY A 280 -1.89 12.32 -7.67
N SER A 281 -2.81 11.55 -8.27
CA SER A 281 -3.17 11.61 -9.69
C SER A 281 -2.03 11.26 -10.68
N LYS A 282 -0.97 10.61 -10.21
CA LYS A 282 0.14 10.12 -11.02
C LYS A 282 0.34 8.63 -10.82
N VAL A 283 0.96 7.99 -11.80
CA VAL A 283 1.44 6.63 -11.68
C VAL A 283 2.93 6.70 -11.37
N TYR A 284 3.36 6.02 -10.32
CA TYR A 284 4.77 5.85 -9.99
C TYR A 284 5.12 4.38 -10.17
N VAL A 285 6.23 4.12 -10.85
CA VAL A 285 6.86 2.81 -10.83
C VAL A 285 8.14 2.93 -10.01
N LEU A 286 8.22 2.14 -8.95
CA LEU A 286 9.42 2.02 -8.13
C LEU A 286 10.33 0.98 -8.78
N ASP A 287 11.61 1.29 -8.91
CA ASP A 287 12.56 0.48 -9.67
C ASP A 287 13.89 0.35 -8.96
N ASN A 288 14.30 -0.89 -8.72
CA ASN A 288 15.52 -1.21 -8.01
C ASN A 288 16.72 -1.32 -8.98
N GLU A 289 16.75 -0.45 -9.99
CA GLU A 289 17.83 -0.30 -10.94
C GLU A 289 18.64 0.98 -10.61
N PRO A 290 19.99 0.92 -10.63
CA PRO A 290 20.80 2.09 -10.32
C PRO A 290 20.65 3.22 -11.35
N LEU A 291 20.44 4.43 -10.85
CA LEU A 291 20.42 5.64 -11.67
C LEU A 291 21.61 6.53 -11.33
N THR A 292 22.40 6.89 -12.35
CA THR A 292 23.51 7.84 -12.21
C THR A 292 23.14 9.18 -12.83
N ALA A 293 23.13 10.24 -12.02
CA ALA A 293 22.90 11.59 -12.47
C ALA A 293 24.06 12.49 -12.06
N THR A 294 24.29 13.52 -12.88
CA THR A 294 25.27 14.56 -12.60
C THR A 294 24.54 15.88 -12.41
N ALA A 295 24.61 16.44 -11.21
CA ALA A 295 24.06 17.75 -10.88
C ALA A 295 25.18 18.65 -10.36
N ASN A 296 25.30 19.87 -10.89
CA ASN A 296 26.31 20.86 -10.49
C ASN A 296 27.77 20.32 -10.48
N GLY A 297 28.09 19.41 -11.42
CA GLY A 297 29.42 18.79 -11.53
C GLY A 297 29.69 17.66 -10.53
N VAL A 298 28.71 17.28 -9.71
CA VAL A 298 28.78 16.12 -8.80
C VAL A 298 28.00 14.98 -9.43
N THR A 299 28.66 13.85 -9.65
CA THR A 299 28.03 12.62 -10.12
C THR A 299 27.70 11.74 -8.92
N ILE A 300 26.42 11.39 -8.79
CA ILE A 300 25.90 10.52 -7.74
C ILE A 300 25.25 9.33 -8.42
N THR A 301 25.51 8.13 -7.91
CA THR A 301 24.82 6.91 -8.33
C THR A 301 23.98 6.43 -7.16
N SER A 302 22.67 6.36 -7.37
CA SER A 302 21.73 5.79 -6.42
C SER A 302 21.41 4.35 -6.79
N PRO A 303 21.19 3.43 -5.84
CA PRO A 303 20.92 2.01 -6.14
C PRO A 303 19.56 1.75 -6.77
N SER A 304 18.65 2.72 -6.70
CA SER A 304 17.27 2.62 -7.14
C SER A 304 16.73 3.97 -7.61
N GLN A 305 15.56 3.94 -8.24
CA GLN A 305 14.93 5.10 -8.86
C GLN A 305 13.39 5.05 -8.73
N ILE A 306 12.79 6.24 -8.76
CA ILE A 306 11.34 6.44 -8.83
C ILE A 306 11.02 7.01 -10.21
N VAL A 307 10.17 6.32 -10.97
CA VAL A 307 9.81 6.74 -12.32
C VAL A 307 8.35 7.19 -12.33
N PRO A 308 8.08 8.51 -12.39
CA PRO A 308 6.73 9.03 -12.50
C PRO A 308 6.24 9.01 -13.96
N PHE A 309 4.97 8.65 -14.13
CA PHE A 309 4.29 8.52 -15.40
C PHE A 309 2.99 9.32 -15.44
N THR A 310 2.66 9.77 -16.65
CA THR A 310 1.30 10.17 -17.04
C THR A 310 0.62 9.06 -17.80
N ILE A 311 -0.71 9.08 -17.77
CA ILE A 311 -1.55 8.13 -18.49
C ILE A 311 -1.94 8.77 -19.82
N GLY A 312 -1.46 8.21 -20.91
CA GLY A 312 -1.82 8.57 -22.27
C GLY A 312 -3.06 7.81 -22.77
N THR A 313 -3.34 7.96 -24.06
CA THR A 313 -4.45 7.27 -24.74
C THR A 313 -4.37 5.75 -24.52
N ASN A 314 -5.52 5.12 -24.30
CA ASN A 314 -5.65 3.67 -24.06
C ASN A 314 -4.80 3.15 -22.89
N GLY A 315 -4.50 3.99 -21.90
CA GLY A 315 -3.74 3.59 -20.73
C GLY A 315 -2.23 3.45 -20.98
N ALA A 316 -1.68 3.99 -22.07
CA ALA A 316 -0.23 3.98 -22.28
C ALA A 316 0.49 4.80 -21.21
N LEU A 317 1.50 4.24 -20.55
CA LEU A 317 2.30 4.96 -19.57
C LEU A 317 3.36 5.82 -20.25
N GLN A 318 3.33 7.13 -20.06
CA GLN A 318 4.31 8.06 -20.63
C GLN A 318 5.13 8.66 -19.49
N SER A 319 6.43 8.39 -19.46
CA SER A 319 7.31 8.91 -18.41
C SER A 319 7.31 10.44 -18.45
N LEU A 320 7.37 11.07 -17.27
CA LEU A 320 7.37 12.52 -17.19
C LEU A 320 8.64 13.11 -17.84
N THR A 321 8.51 14.34 -18.36
CA THR A 321 9.69 15.09 -18.84
C THR A 321 10.61 15.37 -17.67
N GLY A 322 11.89 14.97 -17.79
CA GLY A 322 12.83 14.90 -16.66
C GLY A 322 13.16 13.47 -16.26
N GLY A 323 12.31 12.50 -16.63
CA GLY A 323 12.56 11.07 -16.49
C GLY A 323 12.53 10.58 -15.05
N ALA A 324 13.28 9.51 -14.81
CA ALA A 324 13.44 8.90 -13.51
C ALA A 324 14.15 9.82 -12.53
N VAL A 325 13.69 9.76 -11.28
CA VAL A 325 14.25 10.47 -10.15
C VAL A 325 15.08 9.49 -9.33
N GLN A 326 16.30 9.89 -8.97
CA GLN A 326 17.18 9.08 -8.14
C GLN A 326 16.56 8.88 -6.74
N ASP A 327 16.64 7.66 -6.21
CA ASP A 327 16.45 7.45 -4.77
C ASP A 327 17.65 7.99 -3.97
N ASP A 328 17.59 7.97 -2.65
CA ASP A 328 18.74 8.28 -1.81
C ASP A 328 19.90 7.28 -2.08
N PRO A 329 21.15 7.74 -2.21
CA PRO A 329 22.30 6.87 -2.51
C PRO A 329 22.61 5.79 -1.46
N THR A 330 22.05 5.92 -0.25
CA THR A 330 22.25 5.00 0.87
C THR A 330 21.11 4.00 1.02
N GLU A 331 20.02 4.16 0.26
CA GLU A 331 18.80 3.35 0.32
C GLU A 331 18.62 2.48 -0.94
N THR A 332 17.92 1.35 -0.80
CA THR A 332 17.66 0.42 -1.92
C THR A 332 16.40 -0.39 -1.69
N SER A 333 15.92 -1.02 -2.75
CA SER A 333 14.73 -1.86 -2.78
C SER A 333 13.50 -1.09 -2.31
N PRO A 334 13.08 -0.05 -3.07
CA PRO A 334 11.85 0.68 -2.79
C PRO A 334 10.67 -0.27 -3.02
N ILE A 335 9.71 -0.34 -2.09
CA ILE A 335 8.62 -1.34 -2.15
C ILE A 335 7.22 -0.76 -2.13
N TYR A 336 7.08 0.46 -1.64
CA TYR A 336 5.80 1.14 -1.56
C TYR A 336 6.03 2.63 -1.45
N LEU A 337 5.07 3.41 -1.98
CA LEU A 337 5.00 4.82 -1.69
C LEU A 337 3.60 5.22 -1.24
N ILE A 338 3.55 6.32 -0.52
CA ILE A 338 2.32 7.09 -0.31
C ILE A 338 2.55 8.55 -0.71
N THR A 339 1.47 9.23 -1.05
CA THR A 339 1.44 10.68 -1.18
C THR A 339 0.72 11.25 0.03
N ASP A 340 1.19 12.39 0.57
CA ASP A 340 0.50 13.06 1.66
C ASP A 340 -0.92 13.46 1.25
N SER A 341 -1.81 13.59 2.23
CA SER A 341 -3.21 14.03 2.03
C SER A 341 -3.39 15.33 1.21
N LYS A 342 -2.35 16.17 1.08
CA LYS A 342 -2.37 17.44 0.32
C LYS A 342 -1.66 17.35 -1.04
N ASN A 343 -1.16 16.19 -1.46
CA ASN A 343 -0.45 15.98 -2.72
C ASN A 343 0.74 16.92 -2.94
N ARG A 344 1.50 17.20 -1.89
CA ARG A 344 2.74 17.98 -1.90
C ARG A 344 3.97 17.14 -1.62
N PHE A 345 3.83 16.01 -0.96
CA PHE A 345 4.93 15.14 -0.58
C PHE A 345 4.68 13.69 -0.98
N VAL A 346 5.75 13.01 -1.37
CA VAL A 346 5.81 11.56 -1.61
C VAL A 346 6.76 10.96 -0.60
N TYR A 347 6.38 9.82 -0.01
CA TYR A 347 7.22 9.06 0.91
C TYR A 347 7.41 7.66 0.36
N VAL A 348 8.65 7.22 0.23
CA VAL A 348 9.04 5.91 -0.32
C VAL A 348 9.64 5.06 0.80
N ALA A 349 9.13 3.84 0.98
CA ALA A 349 9.70 2.89 1.93
C ALA A 349 10.74 2.00 1.26
N ASN A 350 11.94 1.99 1.82
CA ASN A 350 13.11 1.28 1.32
C ASN A 350 13.51 0.13 2.27
N GLN A 351 13.65 -1.07 1.73
CA GLN A 351 13.82 -2.29 2.53
C GLN A 351 15.25 -2.64 2.93
N PHE A 352 16.24 -2.24 2.14
CA PHE A 352 17.66 -2.57 2.32
C PHE A 352 17.92 -3.97 2.90
N GLY A 353 17.74 -5.01 2.08
CA GLY A 353 18.21 -6.36 2.37
C GLY A 353 17.61 -7.07 3.61
N ALA A 354 17.45 -8.39 3.53
CA ALA A 354 16.66 -9.18 4.45
C ALA A 354 17.20 -9.36 5.89
N SER A 355 18.14 -8.54 6.41
CA SER A 355 18.69 -8.78 7.77
C SER A 355 19.28 -7.59 8.53
N GLN A 356 19.27 -6.35 8.01
CA GLN A 356 19.94 -5.22 8.68
C GLN A 356 18.98 -4.02 8.80
N ALA A 357 18.93 -3.38 9.97
CA ALA A 357 18.22 -2.10 10.14
C ALA A 357 19.01 -0.93 9.53
N THR A 358 20.33 -1.06 9.41
CA THR A 358 21.19 -0.05 8.80
C THR A 358 20.98 -0.04 7.30
N GLY A 359 20.40 1.04 6.77
CA GLY A 359 20.15 1.25 5.35
C GLY A 359 18.70 1.09 4.94
N SER A 360 17.78 0.65 5.82
CA SER A 360 16.34 0.75 5.59
C SER A 360 15.84 2.12 6.07
N GLY A 361 15.02 2.78 5.26
CA GLY A 361 14.51 4.09 5.59
C GLY A 361 13.26 4.49 4.82
N ILE A 362 12.83 5.71 5.10
CA ILE A 362 11.81 6.42 4.36
C ILE A 362 12.48 7.58 3.65
N THR A 363 12.49 7.56 2.33
CA THR A 363 12.95 8.70 1.52
C THR A 363 11.76 9.62 1.24
N GLY A 364 11.90 10.92 1.51
CA GLY A 364 10.83 11.90 1.29
C GLY A 364 11.10 12.78 0.08
N TYR A 365 10.06 13.13 -0.66
CA TYR A 365 10.16 14.00 -1.82
C TYR A 365 9.09 15.09 -1.79
N THR A 366 9.48 16.30 -2.15
CA THR A 366 8.56 17.36 -2.54
C THR A 366 8.13 17.16 -3.99
N ILE A 367 6.84 17.35 -4.24
CA ILE A 367 6.25 17.26 -5.59
C ILE A 367 6.20 18.69 -6.17
N ASP A 368 6.86 18.89 -7.30
CA ASP A 368 6.69 20.13 -8.05
C ASP A 368 5.27 20.20 -8.65
N PRO A 369 4.45 21.21 -8.33
CA PRO A 369 3.05 21.21 -8.73
C PRO A 369 2.83 21.42 -10.24
N ALA A 370 3.84 21.90 -10.99
CA ALA A 370 3.72 22.15 -12.42
C ALA A 370 4.16 20.95 -13.26
N SER A 371 5.30 20.35 -12.91
CA SER A 371 5.93 19.25 -13.62
C SER A 371 5.63 17.88 -13.03
N ALA A 372 5.19 17.82 -11.77
CA ALA A 372 5.07 16.61 -10.95
C ALA A 372 6.39 15.83 -10.76
N LEU A 373 7.53 16.48 -11.02
CA LEU A 373 8.83 15.93 -10.69
C LEU A 373 9.06 15.94 -9.18
N LEU A 374 9.85 14.97 -8.72
CA LEU A 374 10.15 14.78 -7.31
C LEU A 374 11.53 15.38 -7.00
N THR A 375 11.60 16.14 -5.90
CA THR A 375 12.87 16.64 -5.35
C THR A 375 12.99 16.16 -3.92
N GLU A 376 14.09 15.50 -3.58
CA GLU A 376 14.28 14.95 -2.24
C GLU A 376 14.14 16.03 -1.16
N THR A 377 13.44 15.68 -0.08
CA THR A 377 13.14 16.57 1.03
C THR A 377 14.35 16.64 1.97
N PRO A 378 14.79 17.84 2.39
CA PRO A 378 15.91 17.97 3.31
C PRO A 378 15.73 17.15 4.60
N GLY A 379 16.80 16.44 4.98
CA GLY A 379 16.82 15.59 6.17
C GLY A 379 16.33 14.15 5.95
N SER A 380 15.88 13.82 4.74
CA SER A 380 15.79 12.45 4.23
C SER A 380 17.20 11.83 4.06
N PRO A 381 17.34 10.49 4.15
CA PRO A 381 16.31 9.51 4.52
C PRO A 381 16.07 9.48 6.03
N TRP A 382 14.86 9.10 6.43
CA TRP A 382 14.50 8.90 7.84
C TRP A 382 14.51 7.43 8.20
N GLY A 383 15.35 7.04 9.17
CA GLY A 383 15.49 5.65 9.56
C GLY A 383 14.18 4.99 10.04
N THR A 384 14.03 3.71 9.71
CA THR A 384 12.95 2.84 10.18
C THR A 384 13.55 1.60 10.86
N GLY A 385 12.70 0.66 11.30
CA GLY A 385 13.16 -0.68 11.65
C GLY A 385 13.58 -1.47 10.41
N ALA A 386 14.02 -2.71 10.61
CA ALA A 386 14.55 -3.54 9.54
C ALA A 386 13.45 -4.07 8.59
N ASN A 387 13.65 -3.86 7.28
CA ASN A 387 12.81 -4.43 6.21
C ASN A 387 11.32 -4.01 6.28
N PRO A 388 10.99 -2.71 6.16
CA PRO A 388 9.63 -2.20 6.13
C PRO A 388 8.78 -2.85 5.02
N GLN A 389 7.60 -3.36 5.37
CA GLN A 389 6.66 -4.00 4.42
C GLN A 389 5.48 -3.12 4.02
N CYS A 390 5.27 -2.03 4.75
CA CYS A 390 4.18 -1.08 4.51
C CYS A 390 4.57 0.31 5.00
N LEU A 391 3.82 1.30 4.51
CA LEU A 391 3.95 2.71 4.86
C LEU A 391 2.55 3.32 4.80
N VAL A 392 2.11 3.95 5.89
CA VAL A 392 0.76 4.54 6.01
C VAL A 392 0.81 5.89 6.73
N GLU A 393 -0.02 6.82 6.27
CA GLU A 393 -0.33 8.08 6.97
C GLU A 393 -1.59 7.87 7.82
N ASP A 394 -1.60 8.40 9.04
CA ASP A 394 -2.74 8.29 9.95
C ASP A 394 -3.91 9.20 9.49
N SER A 395 -5.12 8.93 10.00
CA SER A 395 -6.33 9.68 9.63
C SER A 395 -6.29 11.17 10.00
N SER A 396 -5.44 11.59 10.93
CA SER A 396 -5.25 13.00 11.28
C SER A 396 -4.22 13.73 10.41
N ASN A 397 -3.50 13.01 9.54
CA ASN A 397 -2.43 13.55 8.68
C ASN A 397 -1.28 14.17 9.49
N GLN A 398 -0.98 13.59 10.65
CA GLN A 398 0.07 14.05 11.59
C GLN A 398 1.17 13.02 11.80
N TYR A 399 0.89 11.75 11.55
CA TYR A 399 1.79 10.64 11.82
C TYR A 399 1.93 9.71 10.62
N ILE A 400 3.14 9.22 10.41
CA ILE A 400 3.43 8.17 9.44
C ILE A 400 3.96 6.95 10.19
N TYR A 401 3.48 5.78 9.80
CA TYR A 401 3.89 4.50 10.36
C TYR A 401 4.45 3.56 9.29
N THR A 402 5.46 2.80 9.66
CA THR A 402 6.01 1.67 8.90
C THR A 402 6.00 0.42 9.76
N ALA A 403 5.66 -0.73 9.18
CA ALA A 403 5.77 -2.02 9.86
C ALA A 403 6.97 -2.80 9.31
N ASN A 404 7.86 -3.22 10.20
CA ASN A 404 9.21 -3.70 9.89
C ASN A 404 9.32 -5.21 10.13
N ALA A 405 9.48 -5.98 9.06
CA ALA A 405 9.36 -7.44 9.09
C ALA A 405 10.40 -8.11 10.00
N ASN A 406 11.66 -7.70 9.87
CA ASN A 406 12.78 -8.50 10.40
C ASN A 406 13.02 -8.27 11.89
N ASP A 407 12.66 -7.11 12.41
CA ASP A 407 12.74 -6.80 13.84
C ASP A 407 11.39 -6.86 14.56
N SER A 408 10.30 -7.15 13.83
CA SER A 408 8.93 -7.25 14.38
C SER A 408 8.53 -5.97 15.14
N THR A 409 8.78 -4.82 14.50
CA THR A 409 8.42 -3.51 15.05
C THR A 409 7.52 -2.70 14.13
N ILE A 410 6.89 -1.67 14.69
CA ILE A 410 6.30 -0.55 13.97
C ILE A 410 7.13 0.67 14.32
N THR A 411 7.55 1.45 13.32
CA THR A 411 8.17 2.76 13.53
C THR A 411 7.17 3.85 13.20
N GLY A 412 6.93 4.74 14.15
CA GLY A 412 6.08 5.92 14.00
C GLY A 412 6.91 7.21 13.99
N ARG A 413 6.53 8.16 13.13
CA ARG A 413 7.14 9.48 13.01
C ARG A 413 6.09 10.58 12.91
N VAL A 414 6.44 11.79 13.33
CA VAL A 414 5.59 12.98 13.22
C VAL A 414 5.85 13.67 11.89
N LEU A 415 4.81 13.82 11.09
CA LEU A 415 4.84 14.56 9.84
C LEU A 415 4.79 16.07 10.13
N ASP A 416 5.80 16.82 9.67
CA ASP A 416 5.68 18.27 9.56
C ASP A 416 4.91 18.61 8.27
N PRO A 417 3.68 19.12 8.35
CA PRO A 417 2.87 19.38 7.19
C PRO A 417 3.40 20.57 6.36
N ASN A 418 4.39 21.34 6.80
CA ASN A 418 4.91 22.46 6.02
C ASN A 418 6.14 22.05 5.20
N SER A 419 7.07 21.33 5.81
CA SER A 419 8.33 20.92 5.19
C SER A 419 8.27 19.51 4.59
N GLY A 420 7.32 18.68 5.02
CA GLY A 420 7.28 17.26 4.68
C GLY A 420 8.26 16.40 5.47
N SER A 421 9.01 16.97 6.43
CA SER A 421 9.99 16.21 7.21
C SER A 421 9.34 15.27 8.23
N LEU A 422 9.94 14.10 8.45
CA LEU A 422 9.47 13.09 9.42
C LEU A 422 10.31 13.11 10.71
N ASN A 423 9.77 13.77 11.73
CA ASN A 423 10.42 13.97 13.02
C ASN A 423 10.21 12.78 13.98
N PRO A 424 11.10 12.58 14.97
CA PRO A 424 10.86 11.63 16.05
C PRO A 424 9.55 11.92 16.80
N MET A 425 8.90 10.87 17.30
CA MET A 425 7.70 11.01 18.12
C MET A 425 7.96 11.73 19.45
N ASN A 426 7.02 12.57 19.87
CA ASN A 426 7.12 13.30 21.12
C ASN A 426 6.96 12.34 22.32
N GLY A 427 7.95 12.30 23.22
CA GLY A 427 7.85 11.56 24.49
C GLY A 427 7.84 10.02 24.36
N SER A 428 8.21 9.48 23.19
CA SER A 428 8.32 8.04 22.90
C SER A 428 9.56 7.78 22.04
N THR A 429 10.06 6.54 22.01
CA THR A 429 11.08 6.12 21.04
C THR A 429 10.52 6.08 19.61
N GLY A 430 9.20 6.13 19.45
CA GLY A 430 8.52 5.94 18.17
C GLY A 430 8.62 4.50 17.65
N VAL A 431 9.05 3.54 18.48
CA VAL A 431 9.18 2.14 18.11
C VAL A 431 8.24 1.30 18.99
N PHE A 432 7.39 0.51 18.34
CA PHE A 432 6.38 -0.34 18.99
C PHE A 432 6.61 -1.79 18.58
N ALA A 433 6.66 -2.71 19.55
CA ALA A 433 6.74 -4.14 19.21
C ALA A 433 5.41 -4.62 18.61
N VAL A 434 5.48 -5.49 17.62
CA VAL A 434 4.31 -6.15 17.02
C VAL A 434 4.49 -7.66 17.01
N ALA A 435 3.38 -8.39 17.09
CA ALA A 435 3.42 -9.83 16.97
C ALA A 435 3.74 -10.24 15.52
N GLY A 436 4.77 -11.06 15.38
CA GLY A 436 5.23 -11.65 14.12
C GLY A 436 6.04 -10.72 13.24
N PRO A 437 6.69 -11.27 12.21
CA PRO A 437 7.11 -10.46 11.07
C PRO A 437 5.87 -9.82 10.45
N PRO A 438 5.72 -8.49 10.48
CA PRO A 438 4.65 -7.83 9.77
C PRO A 438 4.79 -8.01 8.27
N ALA A 439 3.66 -8.09 7.58
CA ALA A 439 3.58 -8.28 6.13
C ALA A 439 2.83 -7.16 5.41
N TRP A 440 1.88 -6.51 6.10
CA TRP A 440 1.13 -5.37 5.58
C TRP A 440 0.55 -4.54 6.73
N CYS A 441 0.19 -3.29 6.45
CA CYS A 441 -0.56 -2.46 7.40
C CYS A 441 -1.56 -1.56 6.70
N TRP A 442 -2.59 -1.15 7.44
CA TRP A 442 -3.61 -0.20 7.00
C TRP A 442 -4.15 0.59 8.18
N ILE A 443 -4.73 1.75 7.87
CA ILE A 443 -5.36 2.64 8.83
C ILE A 443 -6.86 2.63 8.61
N ASP A 444 -7.61 2.62 9.70
CA ASP A 444 -9.02 2.96 9.74
C ASP A 444 -9.21 4.26 10.51
N GLY A 445 -9.79 5.27 9.86
CA GLY A 445 -10.17 6.52 10.53
C GLY A 445 -11.50 6.36 11.25
N ARG A 446 -11.66 7.02 12.40
CA ARG A 446 -12.97 7.10 13.04
C ARG A 446 -13.91 7.90 12.14
N THR A 447 -14.78 7.23 11.39
CA THR A 447 -15.89 7.90 10.72
C THR A 447 -16.82 8.45 11.80
N ASN A 448 -16.98 9.78 11.82
CA ASN A 448 -18.01 10.42 12.65
C ASN A 448 -19.38 10.24 12.05
#